data_AF-A0A9E3JB25-F1
#
_entry.id   AF-A0A9E3JB25-F1
#
_cell.length_a   1.000
_cell.length_b   1.000
_cell.length_c   1.000
_cell.angle_alpha   90.00
_cell.angle_beta   90.00
_cell.angle_gamma   90.00
#
_symmetry.space_group_name_H-M   'P 1'
#
loop_
_entity.id
_entity.type
_entity.pdbx_description
1 polymer ?
#
loop_
_entity_poly.entity_id
_entity_poly.type
_entity_poly.pdbx_seq_one_letter_code
_entity_poly.pdbx_strand_id
1 'polypeptide(L)' 'MARNIQSLERAAAMLRLLAGGERRLGLSDIASSLDLAK' A
#
# COMPACT_ATOMS: atom_id res chain seq x y z
N MET A 1 4.51 -16.87 -18.02
CA MET A 1 4.80 -16.06 -16.81
C MET A 1 3.79 -14.95 -16.73
N ALA A 2 2.96 -14.90 -15.69
CA ALA A 2 2.11 -13.73 -15.46
C ALA A 2 3.03 -12.50 -15.39
N ARG A 3 2.76 -11.47 -16.20
CA ARG A 3 3.54 -10.23 -16.16
C ARG A 3 3.37 -9.66 -14.75
N ASN A 4 4.49 -9.45 -14.05
CA ASN A 4 4.48 -8.80 -12.76
C ASN A 4 4.10 -7.33 -12.99
N ILE A 5 2.87 -6.97 -12.58
CA ILE A 5 2.38 -5.60 -12.66
C ILE A 5 2.60 -4.97 -11.29
N GLN A 6 3.62 -4.12 -11.20
CA GLN A 6 4.05 -3.50 -9.95
C GLN A 6 2.95 -2.68 -9.26
N SER A 7 2.02 -2.08 -10.02
CA SER A 7 0.89 -1.35 -9.45
C SER A 7 -0.12 -2.25 -8.75
N LEU A 8 -0.31 -3.50 -9.21
CA LEU A 8 -1.18 -4.47 -8.54
C LEU A 8 -0.59 -4.92 -7.19
N GLU A 9 0.71 -5.18 -7.15
CA GLU A 9 1.41 -5.52 -5.90
C GLU A 9 1.31 -4.39 -4.86
N ARG A 10 1.52 -3.14 -5.32
CA ARG A 10 1.37 -1.94 -4.47
C ARG A 10 -0.05 -1.77 -3.95
N ALA A 11 -1.07 -1.96 -4.80
CA ALA A 11 -2.47 -1.90 -4.38
C ALA A 11 -2.79 -2.96 -3.31
N ALA A 12 -2.31 -4.19 -3.50
CA ALA A 12 -2.50 -5.26 -2.52
C ALA A 12 -1.79 -4.98 -1.18
N ALA A 13 -0.62 -4.34 -1.21
CA ALA A 13 0.07 -3.90 0.01
C ALA A 13 -0.73 -2.81 0.76
N MET A 14 -1.28 -1.82 0.04
CA MET A 14 -2.14 -0.77 0.63
C MET A 14 -3.38 -1.37 1.30
N LEU A 15 -4.07 -2.30 0.64
CA LEU A 15 -5.26 -2.95 1.20
C LEU A 15 -4.95 -3.74 2.48
N ARG A 16 -3.82 -4.46 2.51
CA ARG A 16 -3.37 -5.20 3.70
C ARG A 16 -3.04 -4.27 4.86
N LEU A 17 -2.36 -3.16 4.58
CA LEU A 17 -2.06 -2.13 5.58
C LEU A 17 -3.35 -1.56 6.19
N LEU A 18 -4.32 -1.20 5.35
CA LEU A 18 -5.60 -0.65 5.79
C LEU A 18 -6.47 -1.67 6.54
N ALA A 19 -6.38 -2.96 6.20
CA ALA A 19 -7.12 -4.02 6.86
C ALA A 19 -6.56 -4.35 8.27
N GLY A 20 -5.29 -4.04 8.54
CA GLY A 20 -4.58 -4.44 9.76
C GLY A 20 -4.44 -3.36 10.85
N GLY A 21 -4.91 -2.13 10.64
CA GLY A 21 -4.57 -0.99 11.51
C GLY A 21 -5.69 0.03 11.78
N GLU A 22 -5.31 1.20 12.27
CA GLU A 22 -6.16 2.37 12.54
C GLU A 22 -7.13 2.64 11.37
N ARG A 23 -8.41 2.90 11.69
CA ARG A 23 -9.48 3.05 10.69
C ARG A 23 -9.27 4.21 9.70
N ARG A 24 -8.33 5.12 9.98
CA ARG A 24 -7.98 6.25 9.11
C ARG A 24 -6.47 6.48 9.14
N LEU A 25 -5.79 6.07 8.08
CA LEU A 25 -4.41 6.47 7.80
C LEU A 25 -4.39 7.65 6.84
N GLY A 26 -3.55 8.64 7.11
CA GLY A 26 -3.29 9.71 6.15
C GLY A 26 -2.47 9.20 4.97
N LEU A 27 -2.53 9.90 3.83
CA LEU A 27 -1.74 9.54 2.63
C LEU A 27 -0.23 9.52 2.92
N SER A 28 0.27 10.46 3.73
CA SER A 28 1.69 10.48 4.15
C SER A 28 2.07 9.23 4.95
N ASP A 29 1.17 8.75 5.82
CA ASP A 29 1.42 7.63 6.71
C ASP A 29 1.45 6.32 5.91
N ILE A 30 0.55 6.19 4.93
CA ILE A 30 0.53 5.05 3.99
C ILE A 30 1.82 5.02 3.16
N ALA A 31 2.22 6.17 2.58
CA ALA A 31 3.43 6.26 1.78
C ALA A 31 4.69 5.92 2.59
N SER A 32 4.80 6.46 3.80
CA SER A 32 5.92 6.18 4.73
C SER A 32 5.94 4.72 5.17
N SER A 33 4.76 4.12 5.44
CA SER A 33 4.65 2.72 5.87
C SER A 33 4.99 1.72 4.76
N LEU A 34 4.85 2.12 3.51
CA LEU A 34 5.13 1.29 2.33
C LEU A 34 6.47 1.63 1.65
N ASP A 35 7.24 2.58 2.21
CA ASP A 35 8.45 3.14 1.60
C ASP A 35 8.23 3.59 0.14
N LEU A 36 7.10 4.25 -0.09
CA LEU A 36 6.70 4.79 -1.39
C LEU A 36 6.87 6.30 -1.41
N ALA A 37 7.20 6.84 -2.59
CA ALA A 37 7.00 8.27 -2.85
C ALA A 37 5.51 8.60 -2.70
N LYS A 38 5.23 9.76 -2.10
CA LYS A 38 3.87 10.21 -1.79
C LYS A 38 3.08 10.55 -3.05
#